data_AF-A0A960BGC3-F1
#
_entry.id   AF-A0A960BGC3-F1
#
_cell.length_a   1.000
_cell.length_b   1.000
_cell.length_c   1.000
_cell.angle_alpha   90.00
_cell.angle_beta   90.00
_cell.angle_gamma   90.00
#
_symmetry.space_group_name_H-M   'P 1'
#
loop_
_entity.id
_entity.type
_entity.pdbx_description
1 polymer ?
#
loop_
_entity_poly.entity_id
_entity_poly.type
_entity_poly.pdbx_seq_one_letter_code
_entity_poly.pdbx_strand_id
1 'polypeptide(L)'
;MSDGWSFETRQIHVGQTPDGDTNARALPIYQTTSYTFNDTNHAANLFGLKEFGNIYTRIMNPTQAVVEERIASLEGGVGALLVASGQAAETLAIL
;
A
#
# COMPACT_ATOMS: atom_id res chain seq x y z
N MET A 1 0.55 -5.05 16.21
CA MET A 1 0.02 -4.14 17.26
C MET A 1 -1.49 -3.90 17.13
N SER A 2 -2.12 -4.24 16.01
CA SER A 2 -3.55 -4.05 15.76
C SER A 2 -4.46 -5.18 16.28
N ASP A 3 -3.92 -6.33 16.67
CA ASP A 3 -4.66 -7.59 16.94
C ASP A 3 -5.63 -7.57 18.16
N GLY A 4 -5.82 -6.41 18.79
CA GLY A 4 -6.81 -6.21 19.86
C GLY A 4 -7.61 -4.91 19.73
N TRP A 5 -7.47 -4.18 18.62
CA TRP A 5 -8.17 -2.92 18.41
C TRP A 5 -9.58 -3.16 17.86
N SER A 6 -10.54 -2.33 18.32
CA SER A 6 -11.89 -2.34 17.76
C SER A 6 -11.90 -1.81 16.31
N PHE A 7 -13.01 -2.04 15.60
CA PHE A 7 -13.17 -1.57 14.21
C PHE A 7 -12.91 -0.06 14.09
N GLU A 8 -13.42 0.73 15.02
CA GLU A 8 -13.35 2.19 15.02
C GLU A 8 -11.91 2.71 15.17
N THR A 9 -11.08 2.00 15.94
CA THR A 9 -9.64 2.31 16.05
C THR A 9 -8.90 1.88 14.79
N ARG A 10 -9.21 0.69 14.25
CA ARG A 10 -8.54 0.16 13.06
C ARG A 10 -8.79 1.00 11.81
N GLN A 11 -10.00 1.51 11.60
CA GLN A 11 -10.33 2.34 10.43
C GLN A 11 -9.59 3.68 10.40
N ILE A 12 -9.06 4.15 11.53
CA ILE A 12 -8.28 5.38 11.61
C ILE A 12 -6.77 5.10 11.52
N HIS A 13 -6.28 3.99 12.10
CA HIS A 13 -4.86 3.82 12.38
C HIS A 13 -4.14 2.72 11.61
N VAL A 14 -4.82 1.65 11.16
CA VAL A 14 -4.13 0.55 10.46
C VAL A 14 -3.59 1.02 9.11
N GLY A 15 -2.46 0.45 8.69
CA GLY A 15 -1.76 0.82 7.45
C GLY A 15 -0.89 2.06 7.56
N GLN A 16 -0.95 2.82 8.67
CA GLN A 16 -0.27 4.11 8.75
C GLN A 16 0.51 4.29 10.05
N THR A 17 1.81 4.54 9.91
CA THR A 17 2.66 5.12 10.96
C THR A 17 2.91 6.60 10.68
N PRO A 18 3.33 7.41 11.69
CA PRO A 18 3.86 8.74 11.40
C PRO A 18 4.96 8.65 10.33
N ASP A 19 5.01 9.65 9.46
CA ASP A 19 6.02 9.74 8.40
C ASP A 19 7.44 9.73 8.99
N GLY A 20 8.32 8.88 8.44
CA GLY A 20 9.67 8.67 8.98
C GLY A 20 10.61 9.86 8.78
N ASP A 21 10.37 10.66 7.75
CA ASP A 21 11.25 11.77 7.39
C ASP A 21 10.88 13.08 8.11
N THR A 22 9.58 13.30 8.35
CA THR A 22 9.06 14.59 8.86
C THR A 22 8.25 14.48 10.16
N ASN A 23 7.95 13.26 10.63
CA ASN A 23 7.00 13.01 11.73
C ASN A 23 5.57 13.49 11.45
N ALA A 24 5.19 13.71 10.19
CA ALA A 24 3.82 14.07 9.84
C ALA A 24 2.85 12.96 10.28
N ARG A 25 1.76 13.36 10.96
CA ARG A 25 0.72 12.40 11.37
C ARG A 25 -0.31 12.12 10.29
N ALA A 26 -0.54 13.06 9.38
CA ALA A 26 -1.37 12.82 8.20
C ALA A 26 -0.62 11.93 7.21
N LEU A 27 -1.35 11.07 6.49
CA LEU A 27 -0.75 10.21 5.46
C LEU A 27 -0.23 11.09 4.32
N PRO A 28 1.07 11.00 3.96
CA PRO A 28 1.59 11.72 2.80
C PRO A 28 0.94 11.25 1.49
N ILE A 29 0.74 12.18 0.56
CA ILE A 29 0.22 11.89 -0.78
C ILE A 29 1.40 11.71 -1.73
N TYR A 30 1.67 10.46 -2.12
CA TYR A 30 2.69 10.12 -3.11
C TYR A 30 2.13 10.28 -4.52
N GLN A 31 1.86 11.52 -4.93
CA GLN A 31 1.37 11.89 -6.26
C GLN A 31 2.50 11.84 -7.31
N THR A 32 3.04 10.64 -7.54
CA THR A 32 4.10 10.38 -8.51
C THR A 32 3.70 9.24 -9.45
N THR A 33 4.38 9.14 -10.59
CA THR A 33 4.25 7.99 -11.51
C THR A 33 5.31 6.92 -11.27
N SER A 34 6.49 7.31 -10.80
CA SER A 34 7.70 6.47 -10.75
C SER A 34 8.51 6.71 -9.48
N TYR A 35 9.36 5.73 -9.14
CA TYR A 35 10.31 5.78 -8.02
C TYR A 35 11.73 5.54 -8.51
N THR A 36 12.70 6.24 -7.95
CA THR A 36 14.12 6.04 -8.28
C THR A 36 14.67 4.80 -7.61
N PHE A 37 15.65 4.16 -8.24
CA PHE A 37 16.38 3.04 -7.65
C PHE A 37 17.68 3.51 -6.99
N ASN A 38 18.08 2.85 -5.91
CA ASN A 38 19.36 3.09 -5.25
C ASN A 38 20.54 2.79 -6.20
N ASP A 39 20.46 1.69 -6.94
CA ASP A 39 21.39 1.28 -7.99
C ASP A 39 20.74 0.26 -8.96
N THR A 40 21.51 -0.28 -9.90
CA THR A 40 21.04 -1.28 -10.89
C THR A 40 20.74 -2.65 -10.28
N ASN A 41 21.40 -3.03 -9.18
CA ASN A 41 21.14 -4.30 -8.50
C ASN A 41 19.82 -4.22 -7.72
N HIS A 42 19.54 -3.11 -7.06
CA HIS A 42 18.25 -2.83 -6.42
C HIS A 42 17.10 -2.90 -7.43
N ALA A 43 17.25 -2.28 -8.61
CA ALA A 43 16.27 -2.40 -9.68
C ALA A 43 16.02 -3.86 -10.08
N ALA A 44 17.09 -4.63 -10.32
CA ALA A 44 16.98 -6.04 -10.68
C ALA A 44 16.31 -6.88 -9.58
N ASN A 45 16.56 -6.58 -8.31
CA ASN A 45 15.92 -7.26 -7.18
C ASN A 45 14.41 -6.98 -7.12
N LEU A 46 14.00 -5.72 -7.29
CA LEU A 46 12.58 -5.34 -7.31
C LEU A 46 11.82 -6.03 -8.44
N PHE A 47 12.34 -5.98 -9.68
CA PHE A 47 11.69 -6.64 -10.82
C PHE A 47 11.75 -8.17 -10.73
N GLY A 48 12.77 -8.72 -10.07
CA GLY A 48 12.90 -10.15 -9.80
C GLY A 48 12.12 -10.63 -8.58
N LEU A 49 11.35 -9.76 -7.90
CA LEU A 49 10.61 -10.04 -6.67
C LEU A 49 11.48 -10.60 -5.53
N LYS A 50 12.78 -10.28 -5.54
CA LYS A 50 13.73 -10.64 -4.47
C LYS A 50 13.70 -9.65 -3.32
N GLU A 51 13.20 -8.45 -3.59
CA GLU A 51 13.05 -7.35 -2.65
C GLU A 51 11.68 -6.70 -2.91
N PHE A 52 10.99 -6.32 -1.83
CA PHE A 52 9.73 -5.58 -1.93
C PHE A 52 10.02 -4.09 -1.93
N GLY A 53 9.37 -3.36 -2.83
CA GLY A 53 9.52 -1.92 -2.94
C GLY A 53 8.71 -1.35 -4.11
N ASN A 54 8.70 -0.03 -4.22
CA ASN A 54 7.94 0.65 -5.26
C ASN A 54 8.77 0.79 -6.53
N ILE A 55 8.17 0.43 -7.67
CA ILE A 55 8.78 0.58 -9.01
C ILE A 55 8.07 1.70 -9.76
N TYR A 56 6.75 1.59 -9.91
CA TYR A 56 5.88 2.60 -10.51
C TYR A 56 4.44 2.48 -9.99
N THR A 57 3.71 3.60 -9.97
CA THR A 57 2.41 3.73 -9.28
C THR A 57 1.33 2.78 -9.77
N ARG A 58 1.36 2.36 -11.04
CA ARG A 58 0.35 1.42 -11.58
C ARG A 58 0.33 0.05 -10.87
N ILE A 59 1.44 -0.38 -10.24
CA ILE A 59 1.48 -1.66 -9.50
C ILE A 59 1.60 -1.48 -7.98
N MET A 60 2.17 -0.37 -7.52
CA MET A 60 2.31 -0.10 -6.09
C MET A 60 2.54 1.40 -5.83
N ASN A 61 1.90 1.94 -4.81
CA ASN A 61 2.06 3.31 -4.35
C ASN A 61 1.87 3.36 -2.82
N PRO A 62 2.74 4.03 -2.04
CA PRO A 62 2.62 4.01 -0.59
C PRO A 62 1.31 4.58 -0.05
N THR A 63 0.72 5.59 -0.69
CA THR A 63 -0.60 6.12 -0.26
C THR A 63 -1.70 5.09 -0.46
N GLN A 64 -1.66 4.34 -1.57
CA GLN A 64 -2.61 3.26 -1.86
C GLN A 64 -2.41 2.05 -0.93
N ALA A 65 -1.16 1.68 -0.65
CA ALA A 65 -0.80 0.57 0.23
C ALA A 65 -1.40 0.70 1.64
N VAL A 66 -1.46 1.93 2.19
CA VAL A 66 -2.13 2.19 3.47
C VAL A 66 -3.62 1.87 3.42
N VAL A 67 -4.28 2.22 2.31
CA VAL A 67 -5.71 1.91 2.11
C VAL A 67 -5.90 0.40 1.96
N GLU A 68 -5.04 -0.26 1.19
CA GLU A 68 -5.06 -1.72 1.00
C GLU A 68 -4.90 -2.47 2.32
N GLU A 69 -3.88 -2.14 3.12
CA GLU A 69 -3.66 -2.77 4.43
C GLU A 69 -4.84 -2.51 5.37
N ARG A 70 -5.40 -1.29 5.35
CA ARG A 70 -6.54 -0.93 6.18
C ARG A 70 -7.78 -1.72 5.81
N ILE A 71 -8.13 -1.81 4.53
CA ILE A 71 -9.28 -2.59 4.06
C ILE A 71 -9.08 -4.08 4.40
N ALA A 72 -7.88 -4.63 4.13
CA ALA A 72 -7.55 -6.00 4.48
C ALA A 72 -7.78 -6.28 5.98
N SER A 73 -7.27 -5.39 6.85
CA SER A 73 -7.52 -5.49 8.29
C SER A 73 -9.01 -5.42 8.61
N LEU A 74 -9.75 -4.42 8.13
CA LEU A 74 -11.15 -4.21 8.48
C LEU A 74 -12.03 -5.42 8.10
N GLU A 75 -11.76 -6.05 6.97
CA GLU A 75 -12.46 -7.24 6.47
C GLU A 75 -11.92 -8.57 7.04
N GLY A 76 -10.83 -8.55 7.79
CA GLY A 76 -10.18 -9.77 8.30
C GLY A 76 -9.47 -10.60 7.21
N GLY A 77 -9.11 -9.96 6.09
CA GLY A 77 -8.34 -10.56 5.01
C GLY A 77 -6.83 -10.50 5.23
N VAL A 78 -6.09 -11.24 4.40
CA VAL A 78 -4.61 -11.26 4.41
C VAL A 78 -3.97 -10.23 3.47
N GLY A 79 -4.78 -9.55 2.66
CA GLY A 79 -4.36 -8.53 1.71
C GLY A 79 -5.57 -7.93 0.99
N ALA A 80 -5.36 -6.78 0.36
CA ALA A 80 -6.33 -6.13 -0.52
C ALA A 80 -5.58 -5.43 -1.66
N LEU A 81 -6.30 -5.04 -2.71
CA LEU A 81 -5.75 -4.33 -3.87
C LEU A 81 -6.68 -3.19 -4.25
N LEU A 82 -6.14 -1.97 -4.33
CA LEU A 82 -6.91 -0.78 -4.68
C LEU A 82 -6.91 -0.58 -6.19
N VAL A 83 -8.10 -0.44 -6.77
CA VAL A 83 -8.30 -0.25 -8.21
C VAL A 83 -9.18 0.96 -8.49
N ALA A 84 -9.23 1.39 -9.75
CA ALA A 84 -9.90 2.63 -10.15
C ALA A 84 -11.44 2.58 -9.99
N SER A 85 -12.06 1.41 -9.97
CA SER A 85 -13.51 1.26 -9.84
C SER A 85 -13.91 -0.12 -9.33
N GLY A 86 -15.14 -0.26 -8.84
CA GLY A 86 -15.70 -1.57 -8.46
C GLY A 86 -15.77 -2.55 -9.64
N GLN A 87 -16.10 -2.06 -10.84
CA GLN A 87 -16.08 -2.88 -12.06
C GLN A 87 -14.68 -3.37 -12.41
N ALA A 88 -13.64 -2.56 -12.17
CA ALA A 88 -12.26 -3.01 -12.34
C ALA A 88 -11.85 -4.08 -11.30
N ALA A 89 -12.41 -4.01 -10.09
CA ALA A 89 -12.17 -5.01 -9.05
C ALA A 89 -12.76 -6.37 -9.44
N GLU A 90 -14.02 -6.37 -9.89
CA GLU A 90 -14.68 -7.58 -10.41
C GLU A 90 -13.94 -8.13 -11.62
N THR A 91 -13.61 -7.28 -12.60
CA THR A 91 -12.92 -7.70 -13.81
C THR A 91 -11.57 -8.34 -13.50
N LEU A 92 -10.73 -7.68 -12.68
CA LEU A 92 -9.41 -8.20 -12.35
C LEU A 92 -9.46 -9.49 -11.52
N ALA A 93 -10.49 -9.66 -10.69
CA ALA A 93 -10.61 -10.82 -9.80
C ALA A 93 -11.12 -12.07 -10.51
N ILE A 94 -12.10 -11.94 -11.42
CA ILE A 94 -12.87 -13.10 -11.92
C ILE A 94 -13.26 -13.07 -13.41
N LEU A 95 -13.03 -12.00 -14.18
CA LEU A 95 -13.35 -11.96 -15.63
C LEU A 95 -12.10 -12.12 -16.50
#